data_AF-A0A7G9FRE0-F1
#
_entry.id   AF-A0A7G9FRE0-F1
#
_cell.length_a   1.000
_cell.length_b   1.000
_cell.length_c   1.000
_cell.angle_alpha   90.00
_cell.angle_beta   90.00
_cell.angle_gamma   90.00
#
_symmetry.space_group_name_H-M   'P 1'
#
loop_
_entity.id
_entity.type
_entity.pdbx_description
1 polymer ?
#
loop_
_entity_poly.entity_id
_entity_poly.type
_entity_poly.pdbx_seq_one_letter_code
_entity_poly.pdbx_strand_id
1 'polypeptide(L)'
;MSGTSGEAKRLEAIQIKLYGEMANRFDVYYRVHAQSYGWLGWAKNGEEAGTAGYAKRLEGIQIVLVPKGSAAPANNYKNIQSVNTKAYIKK
;
A
#
# COMPACT_ATOMS: atom_id res chain seq x y z
N MET A 1 -1.97 16.36 -10.88
CA MET A 1 -3.11 15.48 -11.23
C MET A 1 -2.52 14.07 -11.36
N SER A 2 -2.91 13.12 -10.50
CA SER A 2 -2.34 11.76 -10.51
C SER A 2 -3.41 10.76 -10.98
N GLY A 3 -3.64 10.73 -12.29
CA GLY A 3 -4.65 9.89 -12.94
C GLY A 3 -4.83 10.27 -14.41
N THR A 4 -5.56 9.44 -15.16
CA THR A 4 -5.90 9.69 -16.57
C THR A 4 -7.35 10.15 -16.67
N SER A 5 -7.59 11.31 -17.26
CA SER A 5 -8.96 11.81 -17.50
C SER A 5 -9.52 11.18 -18.78
N GLY A 6 -10.77 10.71 -18.75
CA GLY A 6 -11.47 10.17 -19.92
C GLY A 6 -11.10 8.73 -20.33
N GLU A 7 -10.12 8.09 -19.68
CA GLU A 7 -9.63 6.75 -20.08
C GLU A 7 -10.24 5.58 -19.29
N ALA A 8 -11.12 5.83 -18.32
CA ALA A 8 -11.71 4.82 -17.41
C ALA A 8 -10.70 3.85 -16.76
N LYS A 9 -9.41 4.23 -16.72
CA LYS A 9 -8.36 3.42 -16.09
C LYS A 9 -8.46 3.53 -14.57
N ARG A 10 -8.33 2.37 -13.94
CA ARG A 10 -8.30 2.20 -12.48
C ARG A 10 -6.85 2.26 -11.99
N LEU A 11 -6.67 2.71 -10.75
CA LEU A 11 -5.40 2.52 -10.06
C LEU A 11 -5.23 1.04 -9.72
N GLU A 12 -4.02 0.53 -9.96
CA GLU A 12 -3.63 -0.84 -9.59
C GLU A 12 -2.57 -0.87 -8.48
N ALA A 13 -1.75 0.18 -8.36
CA ALA A 13 -0.74 0.31 -7.31
C ALA A 13 -0.57 1.76 -6.88
N ILE A 14 -0.05 1.94 -5.67
CA ILE A 14 0.25 3.25 -5.06
C ILE A 14 1.61 3.21 -4.35
N GLN A 15 2.15 4.41 -4.13
CA GLN A 15 3.30 4.65 -3.27
C GLN A 15 2.96 5.80 -2.31
N ILE A 16 3.37 5.68 -1.05
CA ILE A 16 3.18 6.70 -0.02
C ILE A 16 4.52 6.94 0.65
N LYS A 17 4.95 8.19 0.67
CA LYS A 17 6.22 8.61 1.26
C LYS A 17 6.00 9.88 2.07
N LEU A 18 6.60 9.92 3.27
CA LEU A 18 6.63 11.12 4.10
C LEU A 18 7.79 12.02 3.68
N TYR A 19 7.63 13.33 3.89
CA TYR A 19 8.66 14.34 3.66
C TYR A 19 8.77 15.28 4.86
N GLY A 20 9.85 16.05 4.91
CA GLY A 20 10.14 17.02 5.97
C GLY A 20 10.25 16.37 7.35
N GLU A 21 9.86 17.12 8.39
CA GLU A 21 9.96 16.70 9.80
C GLU A 21 9.29 15.35 10.10
N MET A 22 8.21 15.02 9.39
CA MET A 22 7.52 13.74 9.60
C MET A 22 8.37 12.55 9.14
N ALA A 23 9.15 12.70 8.07
CA ALA A 23 10.03 11.63 7.57
C ALA A 23 11.19 11.32 8.52
N ASN A 24 11.60 12.31 9.34
CA ASN A 24 12.65 12.17 10.34
C ASN A 24 12.15 11.45 11.60
N ARG A 25 10.85 11.58 11.91
CA ARG A 25 10.25 11.08 13.16
C ARG A 25 9.49 9.77 13.00
N PHE A 26 8.97 9.51 11.80
CA PHE A 26 8.09 8.38 11.55
C PHE A 26 8.46 7.62 10.28
N ASP A 27 8.06 6.36 10.26
CA ASP A 27 7.92 5.57 9.04
C ASP A 27 6.43 5.41 8.72
N VAL A 28 6.10 5.44 7.43
CA VAL A 28 4.75 5.13 6.95
C VAL A 28 4.73 3.71 6.40
N TYR A 29 3.86 2.88 6.98
CA TYR A 29 3.50 1.58 6.45
C TYR A 29 2.12 1.65 5.82
N TYR A 30 1.96 1.03 4.65
CA TYR A 30 0.68 0.97 3.97
C TYR A 30 0.51 -0.35 3.23
N ARG A 31 -0.73 -0.80 3.11
CA ARG A 31 -1.11 -1.96 2.32
C ARG A 31 -2.41 -1.70 1.60
N VAL A 32 -2.65 -2.52 0.59
CA VAL A 32 -3.76 -2.37 -0.34
C VAL A 32 -4.57 -3.67 -0.36
N HIS A 33 -5.89 -3.53 -0.37
CA HIS A 33 -6.80 -4.58 -0.78
C HIS A 33 -6.96 -4.53 -2.30
N ALA A 34 -6.40 -5.50 -3.01
CA ALA A 34 -6.53 -5.60 -4.45
C ALA A 34 -7.60 -6.62 -4.81
N GLN A 35 -8.45 -6.30 -5.79
CA GLN A 35 -9.53 -7.17 -6.23
C GLN A 35 -9.00 -8.59 -6.53
N SER A 36 -9.67 -9.61 -5.98
CA SER A 36 -9.30 -11.04 -6.09
C SER A 36 -8.02 -11.48 -5.35
N TYR A 37 -7.18 -10.54 -4.91
CA TYR A 37 -5.94 -10.83 -4.17
C TYR A 37 -6.07 -10.59 -2.66
N GLY A 38 -7.10 -9.86 -2.22
CA GLY A 38 -7.29 -9.51 -0.83
C GLY A 38 -6.30 -8.45 -0.35
N TRP A 39 -6.13 -8.35 0.96
CA TRP A 39 -5.10 -7.50 1.57
C TRP A 39 -3.71 -8.07 1.32
N LEU A 40 -2.90 -7.30 0.62
CA LEU A 40 -1.49 -7.60 0.37
C LEU A 40 -0.62 -7.31 1.60
N GLY A 41 0.69 -7.57 1.48
CA GLY A 41 1.67 -7.24 2.51
C GLY A 41 1.85 -5.73 2.71
N TRP A 42 2.60 -5.36 3.75
CA TRP A 42 2.92 -3.97 4.06
C TRP A 42 4.08 -3.46 3.20
N ALA A 43 3.87 -2.36 2.49
CA ALA A 43 4.90 -1.53 1.89
C ALA A 43 5.33 -0.42 2.87
N LYS A 44 6.56 0.07 2.73
CA LYS A 44 7.15 1.11 3.57
C LYS A 44 7.70 2.26 2.74
N ASN A 45 7.50 3.51 3.19
CA ASN A 45 8.27 4.70 2.76
C ASN A 45 8.52 4.86 1.24
N GLY A 46 7.50 4.66 0.41
CA GLY A 46 7.59 4.81 -1.05
C GLY A 46 7.75 3.51 -1.83
N GLU A 47 7.85 2.37 -1.15
CA GLU A 47 7.75 1.05 -1.80
C GLU A 47 6.40 0.86 -2.53
N GLU A 48 6.36 0.07 -3.59
CA GLU A 48 5.11 -0.17 -4.31
C GLU A 48 4.13 -0.99 -3.46
N ALA A 49 2.85 -0.62 -3.46
CA ALA A 49 1.76 -1.43 -2.88
C ALA A 49 0.64 -1.62 -3.90
N GLY A 50 0.25 -2.87 -4.15
CA GLY A 50 -0.83 -3.22 -5.08
C GLY A 50 -0.42 -4.25 -6.14
N THR A 51 -1.00 -4.15 -7.32
CA THR A 51 -0.70 -5.02 -8.46
C THR A 51 -0.31 -4.19 -9.69
N ALA A 52 0.35 -4.79 -10.68
CA ALA A 52 0.58 -4.14 -11.97
C ALA A 52 0.41 -5.11 -13.14
N GLY A 53 -0.35 -4.67 -14.16
CA GLY A 53 -0.55 -5.44 -15.39
C GLY A 53 -1.62 -6.53 -15.30
N TYR A 54 -2.36 -6.59 -14.18
CA TYR A 54 -3.45 -7.55 -13.97
C TYR A 54 -4.84 -6.94 -14.14
N ALA A 55 -4.89 -5.63 -14.36
CA ALA A 55 -6.10 -4.84 -14.35
C ALA A 55 -6.94 -5.12 -13.08
N LYS A 56 -6.33 -5.10 -11.89
CA LYS A 56 -7.07 -5.24 -10.61
C LYS A 56 -7.23 -3.89 -9.95
N ARG A 57 -8.46 -3.57 -9.53
CA ARG A 57 -8.75 -2.32 -8.83
C ARG A 57 -8.26 -2.39 -7.39
N LEU A 58 -7.89 -1.24 -6.85
CA LEU A 58 -7.80 -1.06 -5.40
C LEU A 58 -9.20 -0.95 -4.81
N GLU A 59 -9.46 -1.71 -3.76
CA GLU A 59 -10.75 -1.74 -3.04
C GLU A 59 -10.62 -1.20 -1.62
N GLY A 60 -9.39 -1.10 -1.09
CA GLY A 60 -9.11 -0.58 0.23
C GLY A 60 -7.65 -0.24 0.41
N ILE A 61 -7.37 0.74 1.27
CA ILE A 61 -6.02 1.14 1.65
C ILE A 61 -5.99 1.26 3.17
N GLN A 62 -4.96 0.71 3.79
CA GLN A 62 -4.69 0.90 5.21
C GLN A 62 -3.33 1.57 5.35
N ILE A 63 -3.27 2.64 6.15
CA ILE A 63 -2.06 3.45 6.36
C ILE A 63 -1.83 3.55 7.86
N VAL A 64 -0.58 3.35 8.28
CA VAL A 64 -0.16 3.40 9.68
C VAL A 64 1.15 4.19 9.76
N LEU A 65 1.20 5.16 10.67
CA LEU A 65 2.44 5.81 11.08
C LEU A 65 3.00 5.09 12.30
N VAL A 66 4.29 4.82 12.28
CA VAL A 66 5.03 4.26 13.42
C VAL A 66 6.28 5.09 13.68
N PRO A 67 6.82 5.11 14.91
CA PRO A 67 8.11 5.77 15.18
C PRO A 67 9.19 5.27 14.21
N LYS A 68 10.10 6.16 13.80
CA LYS A 68 11.17 5.84 12.86
C LYS A 68 11.93 4.58 13.28
N GLY A 69 12.14 3.66 12.34
CA GLY A 69 12.86 2.41 12.57
C GLY A 69 12.05 1.30 13.25
N SER A 70 10.78 1.55 13.62
CA SER A 70 9.92 0.50 14.16
C SER A 70 9.57 -0.55 13.10
N ALA A 71 9.26 -1.76 13.56
CA ALA A 71 8.82 -2.85 12.69
C ALA A 71 7.47 -2.56 12.03
N ALA A 72 7.19 -3.28 10.93
CA ALA A 72 5.89 -3.24 10.28
C ALA A 72 4.79 -3.73 11.24
N PRO A 73 3.54 -3.25 11.09
CA PRO A 73 2.40 -3.84 11.78
C PRO A 73 2.27 -5.34 11.45
N ALA A 74 1.71 -6.11 12.37
CA ALA A 74 1.49 -7.54 12.17
C ALA A 74 0.56 -7.81 10.97
N ASN A 75 0.61 -9.04 10.44
CA ASN A 75 -0.25 -9.46 9.32
C ASN A 75 -1.74 -9.32 9.66
N ASN A 76 -2.13 -9.69 10.88
CA ASN A 76 -3.43 -9.30 11.45
C ASN A 76 -3.23 -8.00 12.25
N TYR A 77 -3.80 -6.92 11.76
CA TYR A 77 -3.73 -5.62 12.41
C TYR A 77 -5.11 -4.96 12.40
N LYS A 78 -5.65 -4.68 13.59
CA LYS A 78 -7.00 -4.11 13.77
C LYS A 78 -8.08 -4.87 12.98
N ASN A 79 -8.10 -6.20 13.11
CA ASN A 79 -9.05 -7.10 12.44
C ASN A 79 -8.98 -7.09 10.91
N ILE A 80 -7.87 -6.63 10.34
CA ILE A 80 -7.58 -6.73 8.91
C ILE A 80 -6.39 -7.68 8.75
N GLN A 81 -6.63 -8.78 8.03
CA GLN A 81 -5.63 -9.82 7.78
C GLN A 81 -5.04 -9.68 6.39
N SER A 82 -3.71 -9.52 6.30
CA SER A 82 -2.98 -9.73 5.06
C SER A 82 -3.05 -11.20 4.68
N VAL A 83 -3.53 -11.49 3.48
CA VAL A 83 -3.58 -12.83 2.90
C VAL A 83 -2.36 -13.12 2.03
N ASN A 84 -1.54 -12.09 1.75
CA ASN A 84 -0.28 -12.19 1.04
C ASN A 84 0.84 -11.50 1.84
N THR A 85 2.07 -12.02 1.77
CA THR A 85 3.25 -11.40 2.38
C THR A 85 3.89 -10.34 1.49
N LYS A 86 3.69 -10.42 0.17
CA LYS A 86 4.18 -9.43 -0.80
C LYS A 86 3.26 -8.21 -0.81
N ALA A 87 3.84 -7.02 -0.69
CA ALA A 87 3.12 -5.76 -0.81
C ALA A 87 2.77 -5.41 -2.27
N TYR A 88 3.58 -5.89 -3.23
CA TYR A 88 3.43 -5.65 -4.65
C TYR A 88 3.58 -6.91 -5.49
N ILE A 89 2.75 -7.03 -6.53
CA ILE A 89 2.74 -8.17 -7.46
C ILE A 89 2.65 -7.63 -8.90
N LYS A 90 3.58 -8.05 -9.76
CA LYS A 90 3.63 -7.64 -11.17
C LYS A 90 3.53 -8.87 -12.08
N LYS A 91 2.82 -8.72 -13.20
CA LYS A 91 2.67 -9.73 -14.25
C LYS A 91 3.98 -10.00 -14.99
#